data_AF-A0A917XP99-F1
#
_entry.id   AF-A0A917XP99-F1
#
_cell.length_a   1.000
_cell.length_b   1.000
_cell.length_c   1.000
_cell.angle_alpha   90.00
_cell.angle_beta   90.00
_cell.angle_gamma   90.00
#
_symmetry.space_group_name_H-M   'P 1'
#
loop_
_entity.id
_entity.type
_entity.pdbx_description
1 polymer ?
#
loop_
_entity_poly.entity_id
_entity_poly.type
_entity_poly.pdbx_seq_one_letter_code
_entity_poly.pdbx_strand_id
1 'polypeptide(L)'
;MRTALVIGTGLIGTSAALALAQRGVVVHLADHDPEQARTAAALGAGTDETPDGPVDLALVAAPPAHVAAVLADAMHRGLARGYADVASVKGGPRRELEASGLDLSAYIGTHPMAGREKSGPLAATADLFEGRPWVLTPTRDTDTEVLNLALELVSHCRALPVVMDADAHDRAVALVSHMPHLVSSMVAARLEHADESAVRLCGQGIRDVTRIAASDPGMWIDILSANPGPVADLLADVSGDLDETVRALRALQSSDEAKRREGGAGIEDVLRRGNAGQVRVPGKHGSAPRVYDVVAVLIDDQPGQLARIFADAGAVGVNIEDVRIEHATGQQAGHVQLWVEPKAVPVLTSALRDRGWALRQ
;
A
#
# COMPACT_ATOMS: atom_id res chain seq x y z
N MET A 1 10.58 -21.75 14.15
CA MET A 1 11.73 -20.85 14.05
C MET A 1 12.14 -20.40 15.44
N ARG A 2 13.44 -20.48 15.74
CA ARG A 2 14.09 -20.07 16.99
C ARG A 2 15.14 -19.00 16.77
N THR A 3 15.82 -19.00 15.62
CA THR A 3 16.82 -17.99 15.27
C THR A 3 16.54 -17.37 13.90
N ALA A 4 16.77 -16.07 13.76
CA ALA A 4 16.64 -15.36 12.50
C ALA A 4 17.81 -14.38 12.29
N LEU A 5 18.17 -14.15 11.04
CA LEU A 5 19.10 -13.11 10.62
C LEU A 5 18.35 -12.14 9.72
N VAL A 6 18.28 -10.87 10.10
CA VAL A 6 17.69 -9.82 9.27
C VAL A 6 18.81 -9.00 8.63
N ILE A 7 18.88 -9.04 7.30
CA ILE A 7 19.88 -8.33 6.50
C ILE A 7 19.21 -7.12 5.85
N GLY A 8 19.55 -5.92 6.33
CA GLY A 8 18.87 -4.67 6.04
C GLY A 8 17.94 -4.27 7.19
N THR A 9 18.28 -3.19 7.87
CA THR A 9 17.64 -2.72 9.12
C THR A 9 16.89 -1.39 8.92
N GLY A 10 16.34 -1.20 7.72
CA GLY A 10 15.38 -0.13 7.43
C GLY A 10 14.02 -0.34 8.12
N LEU A 11 12.98 0.31 7.60
CA LEU A 11 11.61 0.22 8.14
C LEU A 11 11.12 -1.22 8.22
N ILE A 12 11.18 -1.97 7.11
CA ILE A 12 10.60 -3.31 7.02
C ILE A 12 11.41 -4.32 7.83
N GLY A 13 12.72 -4.36 7.63
CA GLY A 13 13.61 -5.29 8.32
C GLY A 13 13.55 -5.13 9.84
N THR A 14 13.67 -3.90 10.34
CA THR A 14 13.60 -3.63 11.78
C THR A 14 12.21 -3.93 12.35
N SER A 15 11.12 -3.65 11.62
CA SER A 15 9.77 -4.00 12.08
C SER A 15 9.57 -5.51 12.18
N ALA A 16 10.10 -6.28 11.23
CA ALA A 16 10.02 -7.75 11.26
C ALA A 16 10.88 -8.31 12.40
N ALA A 17 12.08 -7.77 12.58
CA ALA A 17 12.99 -8.11 13.67
C ALA A 17 12.35 -7.87 15.06
N LEU A 18 11.73 -6.70 15.27
CA LEU A 18 10.98 -6.38 16.49
C LEU A 18 9.84 -7.37 16.74
N ALA A 19 9.04 -7.69 15.71
CA ALA A 19 7.93 -8.64 15.83
C ALA A 19 8.43 -10.05 16.21
N LEU A 20 9.53 -10.50 15.62
CA LEU A 20 10.17 -11.78 15.92
C LEU A 20 10.74 -11.81 17.36
N ALA A 21 11.48 -10.77 17.75
CA ALA A 21 12.07 -10.66 19.09
C ALA A 21 11.00 -10.69 20.19
N GLN A 22 9.87 -10.00 20.00
CA GLN A 22 8.72 -10.03 20.93
C GLN A 22 8.08 -11.42 21.08
N ARG A 23 8.35 -12.34 20.14
CA ARG A 23 7.89 -13.74 20.20
C ARG A 23 8.96 -14.70 20.69
N GLY A 24 10.08 -14.19 21.18
CA GLY A 24 11.16 -14.99 21.75
C GLY A 24 12.10 -15.62 20.71
N VAL A 25 12.05 -15.16 19.46
CA VAL A 25 13.04 -15.55 18.44
C VAL A 25 14.34 -14.78 18.73
N VAL A 26 15.48 -15.47 18.68
CA VAL A 26 16.80 -14.83 18.75
C VAL A 26 17.09 -14.22 17.38
N VAL A 27 17.13 -12.89 17.31
CA VAL A 27 17.32 -12.15 16.05
C VAL A 27 18.71 -11.54 16.00
N HIS A 28 19.44 -11.86 14.94
CA HIS A 28 20.69 -11.23 14.55
C HIS A 28 20.41 -10.19 13.48
N LEU A 29 21.14 -9.08 13.50
CA LEU A 29 20.95 -7.93 12.63
C LEU A 29 22.23 -7.67 11.85
N ALA A 30 22.09 -7.52 10.54
CA ALA A 30 23.18 -7.12 9.66
C ALA A 30 22.68 -5.99 8.75
N ASP A 31 23.56 -5.04 8.47
CA ASP A 31 23.28 -3.94 7.55
C ASP A 31 24.59 -3.53 6.86
N HIS A 32 24.48 -2.99 5.64
CA HIS A 32 25.62 -2.38 4.95
C HIS A 32 26.17 -1.18 5.73
N ASP A 33 25.31 -0.50 6.49
CA ASP A 33 25.67 0.53 7.47
C ASP A 33 25.53 -0.03 8.90
N PRO A 34 26.65 -0.39 9.56
CA PRO A 34 26.60 -0.92 10.92
C PRO A 34 25.93 -0.01 11.96
N GLU A 35 25.83 1.30 11.71
CA GLU A 35 25.09 2.21 12.61
C GLU A 35 23.58 1.94 12.59
N GLN A 36 23.02 1.53 11.44
CA GLN A 36 21.60 1.16 11.34
C GLN A 36 21.31 -0.11 12.14
N ALA A 37 22.18 -1.12 12.04
CA ALA A 37 22.05 -2.36 12.80
C ALA A 37 22.13 -2.12 14.32
N ARG A 38 23.10 -1.30 14.77
CA ARG A 38 23.20 -0.88 16.18
C ARG A 38 21.96 -0.11 16.65
N THR A 39 21.43 0.77 15.81
CA THR A 39 20.21 1.53 16.14
C THR A 39 19.01 0.59 16.29
N ALA A 40 18.84 -0.36 15.36
CA ALA A 40 17.79 -1.38 15.45
C ALA A 40 17.95 -2.27 16.70
N ALA A 41 19.18 -2.69 17.02
CA ALA A 41 19.47 -3.44 18.25
C ALA A 41 19.09 -2.65 19.51
N ALA A 42 19.43 -1.35 19.56
CA ALA A 42 19.06 -0.46 20.66
C ALA A 42 17.54 -0.27 20.83
N LEU A 43 16.76 -0.44 19.75
CA LEU A 43 15.29 -0.45 19.79
C LEU A 43 14.70 -1.78 20.30
N GLY A 44 15.54 -2.80 20.53
CA GLY A 44 15.12 -4.14 20.95
C GLY A 44 14.78 -5.07 19.81
N ALA A 45 15.25 -4.78 18.58
CA ALA A 45 14.98 -5.62 17.41
C ALA A 45 15.82 -6.91 17.37
N GLY A 46 16.84 -7.04 18.22
CA GLY A 46 17.78 -8.14 18.22
C GLY A 46 19.18 -7.72 18.68
N THR A 47 20.19 -8.43 18.22
CA THR A 47 21.62 -8.13 18.43
C THR A 47 22.32 -7.88 17.09
N ASP A 48 23.30 -6.99 17.03
CA ASP A 48 24.18 -6.80 15.87
C ASP A 48 25.40 -7.76 15.88
N GLU A 49 25.43 -8.71 16.82
CA GLU A 49 26.43 -9.78 16.85
C GLU A 49 26.18 -10.80 15.73
N THR A 50 27.28 -11.25 15.11
CA THR A 50 27.24 -12.34 14.11
C THR A 50 26.79 -13.65 14.78
N PRO A 51 25.90 -14.44 14.16
CA PRO A 51 25.52 -15.74 14.71
C PRO A 51 26.68 -16.75 14.69
N ASP A 52 26.73 -17.64 15.68
CA ASP A 52 27.75 -18.71 15.81
C ASP A 52 27.58 -19.87 14.80
N GLY A 53 26.65 -19.74 13.85
CA GLY A 53 26.33 -20.75 12.85
C GLY A 53 25.09 -20.38 12.02
N PRO A 54 24.61 -21.29 11.16
CA PRO A 54 23.43 -21.04 10.35
C PRO A 54 22.19 -20.84 11.24
N VAL A 55 21.46 -19.74 11.00
CA VAL A 55 20.16 -19.49 11.64
C VAL A 55 19.04 -20.29 10.94
N ASP A 56 17.83 -20.30 11.51
CA ASP A 56 16.70 -20.96 10.84
C ASP A 56 16.29 -20.20 9.58
N LEU A 57 16.15 -18.87 9.66
CA LEU A 57 15.71 -18.02 8.54
C LEU A 57 16.58 -16.76 8.38
N ALA A 58 17.11 -16.54 7.18
CA ALA A 58 17.66 -15.24 6.77
C ALA A 58 16.58 -14.45 6.03
N LEU A 59 16.26 -13.25 6.52
CA LEU A 59 15.31 -12.31 5.91
C LEU A 59 16.07 -11.12 5.31
N VAL A 60 16.07 -11.01 3.99
CA VAL A 60 16.71 -9.93 3.24
C VAL A 60 15.72 -8.79 3.02
N ALA A 61 15.97 -7.68 3.69
CA ALA A 61 15.23 -6.42 3.59
C ALA A 61 16.07 -5.31 2.94
N ALA A 62 16.70 -5.66 1.81
CA ALA A 62 17.42 -4.74 0.95
C ALA A 62 16.49 -4.14 -0.14
N PRO A 63 16.86 -3.00 -0.76
CA PRO A 63 16.18 -2.50 -1.94
C PRO A 63 16.14 -3.55 -3.07
N PRO A 64 15.08 -3.58 -3.92
CA PRO A 64 14.90 -4.62 -4.94
C PRO A 64 16.13 -4.86 -5.83
N ALA A 65 16.87 -3.80 -6.18
CA ALA A 65 18.07 -3.85 -7.01
C ALA A 65 19.27 -4.60 -6.37
N HIS A 66 19.24 -4.83 -5.06
CA HIS A 66 20.33 -5.49 -4.32
C HIS A 66 19.95 -6.85 -3.75
N VAL A 67 18.66 -7.22 -3.80
CA VAL A 67 18.14 -8.43 -3.15
C VAL A 67 18.83 -9.70 -3.67
N ALA A 68 18.99 -9.84 -4.99
CA ALA A 68 19.62 -11.02 -5.57
C ALA A 68 21.08 -11.18 -5.14
N ALA A 69 21.88 -10.10 -5.20
CA ALA A 69 23.28 -10.12 -4.77
C ALA A 69 23.44 -10.45 -3.28
N VAL A 70 22.59 -9.86 -2.42
CA VAL A 70 22.62 -10.10 -0.97
C VAL A 70 22.19 -11.54 -0.64
N LEU A 71 21.14 -12.05 -1.29
CA LEU A 71 20.72 -13.44 -1.13
C LEU A 71 21.81 -14.41 -1.59
N ALA A 72 22.43 -14.16 -2.74
CA ALA A 72 23.50 -14.99 -3.26
C ALA A 72 24.69 -15.06 -2.29
N ASP A 73 25.14 -13.94 -1.72
CA ASP A 73 26.19 -13.93 -0.69
C ASP A 73 25.78 -14.75 0.55
N ALA A 74 24.57 -14.51 1.06
CA ALA A 74 24.07 -15.19 2.24
C ALA A 74 23.97 -16.71 2.04
N MET A 75 23.52 -17.15 0.87
CA MET A 75 23.41 -18.56 0.50
C MET A 75 24.78 -19.21 0.32
N HIS A 76 25.73 -18.57 -0.38
CA HIS A 76 27.10 -19.09 -0.52
C HIS A 76 27.81 -19.26 0.82
N ARG A 77 27.57 -18.35 1.76
CA ARG A 77 28.12 -18.41 3.12
C ARG A 77 27.37 -19.37 4.03
N GLY A 78 26.25 -19.94 3.59
CA GLY A 78 25.43 -20.86 4.37
C GLY A 78 24.90 -20.22 5.66
N LEU A 79 24.46 -18.96 5.61
CA LEU A 79 24.05 -18.22 6.80
C LEU A 79 22.74 -18.70 7.42
N ALA A 80 21.90 -19.43 6.68
CA ALA A 80 20.62 -19.92 7.16
C ALA A 80 20.18 -21.24 6.51
N ARG A 81 19.17 -21.88 7.11
CA ARG A 81 18.46 -23.05 6.56
C ARG A 81 17.43 -22.66 5.50
N GLY A 82 16.76 -21.52 5.69
CA GLY A 82 15.86 -20.91 4.72
C GLY A 82 16.17 -19.45 4.48
N TYR A 83 15.85 -18.96 3.28
CA TYR A 83 16.09 -17.59 2.85
C TYR A 83 14.80 -16.98 2.32
N ALA A 84 14.50 -15.75 2.75
CA ALA A 84 13.37 -14.97 2.27
C ALA A 84 13.77 -13.53 2.02
N ASP A 85 13.10 -12.86 1.08
CA ASP A 85 13.20 -11.40 0.90
C ASP A 85 11.86 -10.73 1.18
N VAL A 86 11.86 -9.40 1.30
CA VAL A 86 10.64 -8.57 1.49
C VAL A 86 10.46 -7.52 0.39
N ALA A 87 11.11 -7.68 -0.76
CA ALA A 87 11.06 -6.69 -1.84
C ALA A 87 9.65 -6.53 -2.41
N SER A 88 9.36 -5.36 -2.98
CA SER A 88 8.06 -5.06 -3.57
C SER A 88 7.78 -5.75 -4.92
N VAL A 89 8.79 -6.43 -5.47
CA VAL A 89 8.76 -7.14 -6.76
C VAL A 89 9.42 -8.51 -6.56
N LYS A 90 8.95 -9.56 -7.25
CA LYS A 90 9.37 -10.94 -6.99
C LYS A 90 10.03 -11.61 -8.20
N GLY A 91 9.55 -11.36 -9.41
CA GLY A 91 10.05 -12.00 -10.63
C GLY A 91 11.45 -11.54 -11.04
N GLY A 92 11.80 -10.28 -10.80
CA GLY A 92 13.15 -9.74 -11.08
C GLY A 92 14.25 -10.42 -10.27
N PRO A 93 14.26 -10.26 -8.93
CA PRO A 93 15.29 -10.87 -8.07
C PRO A 93 15.40 -12.39 -8.22
N ARG A 94 14.26 -13.08 -8.40
CA ARG A 94 14.25 -14.53 -8.62
C ARG A 94 14.98 -14.91 -9.92
N ARG A 95 14.67 -14.27 -11.05
CA ARG A 95 15.33 -14.58 -12.33
C ARG A 95 16.83 -14.31 -12.29
N GLU A 96 17.25 -13.27 -11.59
CA GLU A 96 18.68 -12.96 -11.39
C GLU A 96 19.38 -14.06 -10.59
N LEU A 97 18.76 -14.56 -9.52
CA LEU A 97 19.26 -15.70 -8.75
C LEU A 97 19.30 -16.99 -9.58
N GLU A 98 18.26 -17.28 -10.36
CA GLU A 98 18.22 -18.46 -11.24
C GLU A 98 19.35 -18.40 -12.29
N ALA A 99 19.60 -17.22 -12.87
CA ALA A 99 20.68 -17.00 -13.83
C ALA A 99 22.09 -17.16 -13.23
N SER A 100 22.23 -17.00 -11.91
CA SER A 100 23.50 -17.23 -11.20
C SER A 100 23.84 -18.71 -11.02
N GLY A 101 22.89 -19.63 -11.30
CA GLY A 101 23.06 -21.08 -11.17
C GLY A 101 23.00 -21.60 -9.73
N LEU A 102 22.51 -20.79 -8.79
CA LEU A 102 22.28 -21.21 -7.40
C LEU A 102 21.10 -22.19 -7.32
N ASP A 103 21.20 -23.16 -6.40
CA ASP A 103 20.04 -23.95 -5.99
C ASP A 103 19.13 -23.09 -5.11
N LEU A 104 17.91 -22.85 -5.58
CA LEU A 104 16.92 -22.00 -4.92
C LEU A 104 15.89 -22.80 -4.11
N SER A 105 16.11 -24.09 -3.89
CA SER A 105 15.26 -24.92 -3.02
C SER A 105 15.08 -24.31 -1.62
N ALA A 106 16.15 -23.71 -1.10
CA ALA A 106 16.18 -23.05 0.19
C ALA A 106 15.62 -21.60 0.20
N TYR A 107 15.11 -21.08 -0.91
CA TYR A 107 14.67 -19.68 -1.05
C TYR A 107 13.16 -19.56 -1.35
N ILE A 108 12.52 -18.56 -0.73
CA ILE A 108 11.16 -18.15 -1.03
C ILE A 108 11.05 -16.63 -1.11
N GLY A 109 10.52 -16.14 -2.24
CA GLY A 109 10.21 -14.72 -2.37
C GLY A 109 9.02 -14.31 -1.51
N THR A 110 9.10 -13.19 -0.80
CA THR A 110 7.96 -12.67 -0.02
C THR A 110 7.78 -11.16 -0.16
N HIS A 111 6.59 -10.65 0.17
CA HIS A 111 6.30 -9.22 0.15
C HIS A 111 5.22 -8.85 1.18
N PRO A 112 5.58 -8.20 2.30
CA PRO A 112 4.60 -7.58 3.18
C PRO A 112 3.96 -6.38 2.48
N MET A 113 2.64 -6.36 2.32
CA MET A 113 1.88 -5.23 1.77
C MET A 113 1.73 -4.13 2.84
N ALA A 114 2.86 -3.61 3.29
CA ALA A 114 2.99 -2.64 4.37
C ALA A 114 4.12 -1.66 4.05
N GLY A 115 3.92 -0.40 4.42
CA GLY A 115 4.92 0.65 4.25
C GLY A 115 4.51 1.92 4.97
N ARG A 116 5.46 2.83 5.12
CA ARG A 116 5.25 4.20 5.59
C ARG A 116 6.11 5.13 4.73
N GLU A 117 5.77 6.41 4.73
CA GLU A 117 6.53 7.48 4.08
C GLU A 117 7.91 7.74 4.71
N LYS A 118 8.16 7.16 5.90
CA LYS A 118 9.42 7.29 6.63
C LYS A 118 10.25 6.01 6.53
N SER A 119 11.55 6.18 6.32
CA SER A 119 12.54 5.11 6.21
C SER A 119 13.40 4.98 7.48
N GLY A 120 14.17 3.89 7.55
CA GLY A 120 15.13 3.63 8.63
C GLY A 120 14.53 2.93 9.86
N PRO A 121 15.39 2.46 10.78
CA PRO A 121 15.00 1.70 11.97
C PRO A 121 14.14 2.52 12.93
N LEU A 122 14.36 3.83 13.02
CA LEU A 122 13.58 4.72 13.90
C LEU A 122 12.11 4.86 13.48
N ALA A 123 11.76 4.52 12.24
CA ALA A 123 10.39 4.50 11.76
C ALA A 123 9.68 3.16 11.98
N ALA A 124 10.40 2.13 12.44
CA ALA A 124 9.91 0.78 12.59
C ALA A 124 8.98 0.59 13.78
N THR A 125 7.99 -0.29 13.61
CA THR A 125 7.06 -0.70 14.67
C THR A 125 6.79 -2.20 14.58
N ALA A 126 6.69 -2.89 15.72
CA ALA A 126 6.47 -4.34 15.74
C ALA A 126 5.10 -4.75 15.16
N ASP A 127 4.15 -3.82 15.14
CA ASP A 127 2.79 -4.00 14.65
C ASP A 127 2.60 -3.61 13.17
N LEU A 128 3.68 -3.28 12.45
CA LEU A 128 3.61 -2.74 11.09
C LEU A 128 2.82 -3.63 10.12
N PHE A 129 2.80 -4.93 10.35
CA PHE A 129 2.22 -5.93 9.45
C PHE A 129 0.87 -6.48 9.93
N GLU A 130 0.39 -6.08 11.10
CA GLU A 130 -0.82 -6.68 11.70
C GLU A 130 -2.04 -6.54 10.78
N GLY A 131 -2.66 -7.68 10.45
CA GLY A 131 -3.85 -7.73 9.60
C GLY A 131 -3.63 -7.33 8.14
N ARG A 132 -2.37 -7.13 7.71
CA ARG A 132 -2.03 -6.78 6.33
C ARG A 132 -1.65 -8.03 5.53
N PRO A 133 -1.96 -8.09 4.23
CA PRO A 133 -1.49 -9.17 3.38
C PRO A 133 0.03 -9.27 3.37
N TRP A 134 0.56 -10.49 3.42
CA TRP A 134 1.96 -10.81 3.19
C TRP A 134 2.03 -11.90 2.14
N VAL A 135 2.53 -11.52 0.96
CA VAL A 135 2.58 -12.42 -0.19
C VAL A 135 3.76 -13.37 -0.05
N LEU A 136 3.54 -14.64 -0.38
CA LEU A 136 4.52 -15.71 -0.45
C LEU A 136 4.51 -16.28 -1.87
N THR A 137 5.67 -16.40 -2.50
CA THR A 137 5.81 -16.89 -3.88
C THR A 137 6.63 -18.19 -3.95
N PRO A 138 6.14 -19.31 -3.37
CA PRO A 138 6.81 -20.59 -3.48
C PRO A 138 6.80 -21.10 -4.92
N THR A 139 7.77 -21.96 -5.24
CA THR A 139 7.79 -22.73 -6.48
C THR A 139 7.73 -24.22 -6.21
N ARG A 140 7.63 -25.02 -7.27
CA ARG A 140 7.61 -26.48 -7.16
C ARG A 140 8.87 -27.03 -6.50
N ASP A 141 9.98 -26.32 -6.65
CA ASP A 141 11.28 -26.71 -6.09
C ASP A 141 11.55 -26.10 -4.71
N THR A 142 10.66 -25.23 -4.21
CA THR A 142 10.82 -24.63 -2.88
C THR A 142 10.60 -25.69 -1.80
N ASP A 143 11.59 -25.85 -0.93
CA ASP A 143 11.53 -26.83 0.16
C ASP A 143 10.35 -26.54 1.10
N THR A 144 9.71 -27.62 1.54
CA THR A 144 8.57 -27.52 2.47
C THR A 144 8.99 -26.88 3.81
N GLU A 145 10.22 -27.12 4.27
CA GLU A 145 10.77 -26.48 5.47
C GLU A 145 10.84 -24.94 5.30
N VAL A 146 11.27 -24.46 4.14
CA VAL A 146 11.37 -23.02 3.85
C VAL A 146 10.01 -22.35 3.75
N LEU A 147 9.04 -23.01 3.11
CA LEU A 147 7.66 -22.52 3.11
C LEU A 147 7.10 -22.43 4.53
N ASN A 148 7.35 -23.43 5.38
CA ASN A 148 6.92 -23.42 6.78
C ASN A 148 7.58 -22.28 7.57
N LEU A 149 8.88 -22.04 7.40
CA LEU A 149 9.59 -20.92 8.03
C LEU A 149 9.00 -19.56 7.61
N ALA A 150 8.67 -19.39 6.33
CA ALA A 150 8.04 -18.17 5.84
C ALA A 150 6.62 -17.99 6.39
N LEU A 151 5.82 -19.06 6.49
CA LEU A 151 4.50 -19.01 7.13
C LEU A 151 4.60 -18.67 8.63
N GLU A 152 5.61 -19.19 9.32
CA GLU A 152 5.89 -18.83 10.71
C GLU A 152 6.30 -17.35 10.84
N LEU A 153 7.16 -16.84 9.95
CA LEU A 153 7.50 -15.41 9.89
C LEU A 153 6.23 -14.55 9.77
N VAL A 154 5.36 -14.86 8.81
CA VAL A 154 4.09 -14.14 8.59
C VAL A 154 3.21 -14.19 9.85
N SER A 155 3.12 -15.35 10.51
CA SER A 155 2.36 -15.55 11.74
C SER A 155 2.92 -14.76 12.93
N HIS A 156 4.25 -14.74 13.11
CA HIS A 156 4.92 -13.94 14.14
C HIS A 156 4.65 -12.44 13.95
N CYS A 157 4.64 -11.99 12.70
CA CYS A 157 4.30 -10.63 12.29
C CYS A 157 2.78 -10.33 12.29
N ARG A 158 1.92 -11.31 12.63
CA ARG A 158 0.45 -11.19 12.65
C ARG A 158 -0.14 -10.70 11.32
N ALA A 159 0.54 -10.99 10.22
CA ALA A 159 0.10 -10.69 8.88
C ALA A 159 -0.77 -11.82 8.31
N LEU A 160 -1.43 -11.54 7.18
CA LEU A 160 -2.30 -12.49 6.49
C LEU A 160 -1.55 -13.11 5.30
N PRO A 161 -1.22 -14.41 5.32
CA PRO A 161 -0.48 -15.03 4.22
C PRO A 161 -1.33 -15.08 2.95
N VAL A 162 -0.73 -14.70 1.83
CA VAL A 162 -1.31 -14.84 0.49
C VAL A 162 -0.32 -15.58 -0.40
N VAL A 163 -0.69 -16.73 -0.93
CA VAL A 163 0.19 -17.54 -1.78
C VAL A 163 -0.15 -17.32 -3.25
N MET A 164 0.84 -16.98 -4.07
CA MET A 164 0.67 -16.81 -5.52
C MET A 164 2.00 -16.92 -6.27
N ASP A 165 1.95 -17.10 -7.59
CA ASP A 165 3.15 -17.06 -8.45
C ASP A 165 3.80 -15.67 -8.47
N ALA A 166 5.13 -15.61 -8.61
CA ALA A 166 5.89 -14.37 -8.64
C ALA A 166 5.44 -13.42 -9.78
N ASP A 167 5.20 -13.95 -10.98
CA ASP A 167 4.72 -13.13 -12.10
C ASP A 167 3.28 -12.65 -11.90
N ALA A 168 2.44 -13.44 -11.23
CA ALA A 168 1.08 -13.04 -10.89
C ALA A 168 1.08 -11.91 -9.85
N HIS A 169 1.97 -12.01 -8.87
CA HIS A 169 2.24 -10.93 -7.91
C HIS A 169 2.67 -9.66 -8.62
N ASP A 170 3.68 -9.71 -9.49
CA ASP A 170 4.25 -8.52 -10.14
C ASP A 170 3.22 -7.81 -11.04
N ARG A 171 2.37 -8.57 -11.75
CA ARG A 171 1.22 -8.00 -12.48
C ARG A 171 0.19 -7.36 -11.54
N ALA A 172 -0.10 -8.01 -10.40
CA ALA A 172 -1.05 -7.48 -9.43
C ALA A 172 -0.56 -6.16 -8.81
N VAL A 173 0.70 -6.08 -8.34
CA VAL A 173 1.24 -4.84 -7.77
C VAL A 173 1.46 -3.75 -8.82
N ALA A 174 1.72 -4.11 -10.08
CA ALA A 174 1.71 -3.14 -11.17
C ALA A 174 0.35 -2.44 -11.28
N LEU A 175 -0.74 -3.20 -11.22
CA LEU A 175 -2.12 -2.69 -11.30
C LEU A 175 -2.53 -1.88 -10.07
N VAL A 176 -2.26 -2.38 -8.87
CA VAL A 176 -2.82 -1.80 -7.63
C VAL A 176 -1.89 -0.82 -6.91
N SER A 177 -0.63 -0.70 -7.34
CA SER A 177 0.39 0.13 -6.66
C SER A 177 1.22 0.98 -7.64
N HIS A 178 1.91 0.35 -8.59
CA HIS A 178 2.92 1.05 -9.40
C HIS A 178 2.32 1.97 -10.46
N MET A 179 1.39 1.47 -11.28
CA MET A 179 0.70 2.28 -12.29
C MET A 179 -0.06 3.45 -11.64
N PRO A 180 -0.84 3.27 -10.54
CA PRO A 180 -1.46 4.40 -9.85
C PRO A 180 -0.48 5.49 -9.41
N HIS A 181 0.73 5.12 -8.97
CA HIS A 181 1.76 6.07 -8.57
C HIS A 181 2.24 6.95 -9.73
N LEU A 182 2.54 6.33 -10.88
CA LEU A 182 2.93 7.07 -12.08
C LEU A 182 1.81 7.96 -12.61
N VAL A 183 0.56 7.47 -12.63
CA VAL A 183 -0.60 8.29 -13.03
C VAL A 183 -0.77 9.49 -12.10
N SER A 184 -0.72 9.28 -10.78
CA SER A 184 -0.74 10.36 -9.78
C SER A 184 0.38 11.39 -10.04
N SER A 185 1.60 10.93 -10.30
CA SER A 185 2.75 11.78 -10.57
C SER A 185 2.61 12.58 -11.87
N MET A 186 2.12 11.97 -12.94
CA MET A 186 1.84 12.65 -14.21
C MET A 186 0.75 13.72 -14.07
N VAL A 187 -0.30 13.44 -13.28
CA VAL A 187 -1.35 14.42 -12.97
C VAL A 187 -0.77 15.59 -12.15
N ALA A 188 0.01 15.29 -11.10
CA ALA A 188 0.66 16.32 -10.28
C ALA A 188 1.60 17.20 -11.12
N ALA A 189 2.35 16.62 -12.04
CA ALA A 189 3.25 17.34 -12.93
C ALA A 189 2.55 18.34 -13.86
N ARG A 190 1.22 18.26 -14.06
CA ARG A 190 0.47 19.30 -14.80
C ARG A 190 0.32 20.60 -14.00
N LEU A 191 0.49 20.55 -12.67
CA LEU A 191 0.39 21.71 -11.79
C LEU A 191 1.70 22.50 -11.68
N GLU A 192 2.84 21.93 -12.08
CA GLU A 192 4.17 22.54 -11.94
C GLU A 192 4.28 23.91 -12.62
N HIS A 193 3.59 24.08 -13.75
CA HIS A 193 3.58 25.31 -14.54
C HIS A 193 2.18 25.93 -14.63
N ALA A 194 1.27 25.54 -13.74
CA ALA A 194 -0.08 26.10 -13.70
C ALA A 194 -0.07 27.52 -13.12
N ASP A 195 -0.92 28.39 -13.65
CA ASP A 195 -1.12 29.74 -13.11
C ASP A 195 -1.65 29.67 -11.67
N GLU A 196 -1.19 30.59 -10.80
CA GLU A 196 -1.62 30.62 -9.40
C GLU A 196 -3.14 30.72 -9.23
N SER A 197 -3.83 31.42 -10.13
CA SER A 197 -5.28 31.53 -10.09
C SER A 197 -5.96 30.18 -10.31
N ALA A 198 -5.39 29.30 -11.13
CA ALA A 198 -5.87 27.93 -11.34
C ALA A 198 -5.56 27.04 -10.12
N VAL A 199 -4.36 27.18 -9.53
CA VAL A 199 -3.97 26.43 -8.32
C VAL A 199 -4.88 26.77 -7.13
N ARG A 200 -5.34 28.03 -7.02
CA ARG A 200 -6.30 28.45 -5.98
C ARG A 200 -7.67 27.76 -6.08
N LEU A 201 -8.01 27.19 -7.24
CA LEU A 201 -9.24 26.43 -7.45
C LEU A 201 -9.11 24.95 -7.04
N CYS A 202 -7.91 24.49 -6.66
CA CYS A 202 -7.68 23.11 -6.25
C CYS A 202 -8.50 22.73 -5.02
N GLY A 203 -9.49 21.86 -5.22
CA GLY A 203 -10.28 21.24 -4.16
C GLY A 203 -9.68 19.93 -3.64
N GLN A 204 -10.49 19.14 -2.94
CA GLN A 204 -10.05 17.85 -2.39
C GLN A 204 -9.78 16.78 -3.46
N GLY A 205 -10.52 16.78 -4.57
CA GLY A 205 -10.35 15.76 -5.61
C GLY A 205 -8.93 15.69 -6.17
N ILE A 206 -8.31 16.84 -6.46
CA ILE A 206 -6.91 16.85 -6.93
C ILE A 206 -5.94 16.41 -5.83
N ARG A 207 -6.19 16.79 -4.57
CA ARG A 207 -5.36 16.37 -3.43
C ARG A 207 -5.38 14.86 -3.24
N ASP A 208 -6.54 14.23 -3.38
CA ASP A 208 -6.66 12.77 -3.30
C ASP A 208 -5.91 12.07 -4.42
N VAL A 209 -6.07 12.55 -5.65
CA VAL A 209 -5.42 11.97 -6.84
C VAL A 209 -3.90 12.12 -6.78
N THR A 210 -3.39 13.25 -6.29
CA THR A 210 -1.95 13.54 -6.29
C THR A 210 -1.25 13.20 -4.98
N ARG A 211 -1.97 12.74 -3.94
CA ARG A 211 -1.41 12.48 -2.60
C ARG A 211 -0.16 11.61 -2.63
N ILE A 212 -0.15 10.57 -3.45
CA ILE A 212 0.96 9.61 -3.51
C ILE A 212 2.14 10.09 -4.37
N ALA A 213 1.95 11.12 -5.22
CA ALA A 213 3.02 11.73 -6.01
C ALA A 213 4.14 12.35 -5.14
N ALA A 214 3.85 12.67 -3.88
CA ALA A 214 4.82 13.22 -2.93
C ALA A 214 5.83 12.20 -2.37
N SER A 215 5.80 10.95 -2.85
CA SER A 215 6.74 9.90 -2.43
C SER A 215 8.14 10.11 -2.99
N ASP A 216 9.16 9.57 -2.33
CA ASP A 216 10.57 9.68 -2.74
C ASP A 216 10.82 9.09 -4.16
N PRO A 217 11.32 9.89 -5.12
CA PRO A 217 11.57 9.40 -6.48
C PRO A 217 12.64 8.30 -6.58
N GLY A 218 13.67 8.32 -5.72
CA GLY A 218 14.75 7.33 -5.74
C GLY A 218 14.22 5.93 -5.47
N MET A 219 13.43 5.79 -4.39
CA MET A 219 12.74 4.55 -4.06
C MET A 219 11.85 4.05 -5.21
N TRP A 220 11.10 4.95 -5.86
CA TRP A 220 10.21 4.56 -6.96
C TRP A 220 10.95 4.16 -8.23
N ILE A 221 12.13 4.73 -8.50
CA ILE A 221 12.99 4.25 -9.60
C ILE A 221 13.41 2.81 -9.36
N ASP A 222 13.80 2.44 -8.14
CA ASP A 222 14.17 1.04 -7.83
C ASP A 222 12.99 0.08 -8.03
N ILE A 223 11.79 0.46 -7.56
CA ILE A 223 10.57 -0.34 -7.70
C ILE A 223 10.18 -0.51 -9.17
N LEU A 224 10.16 0.59 -9.93
CA LEU A 224 9.74 0.59 -11.34
C LEU A 224 10.76 -0.11 -12.24
N SER A 225 12.06 0.03 -11.93
CA SER A 225 13.13 -0.67 -12.67
C SER A 225 13.08 -2.17 -12.47
N ALA A 226 12.55 -2.63 -11.33
CA ALA A 226 12.34 -4.06 -11.06
C ALA A 226 11.09 -4.63 -11.76
N ASN A 227 10.08 -3.80 -12.08
CA ASN A 227 8.82 -4.24 -12.70
C ASN A 227 8.40 -3.41 -13.94
N PRO A 228 9.29 -3.15 -14.93
CA PRO A 228 9.01 -2.19 -16.00
C PRO A 228 7.98 -2.70 -17.01
N GLY A 229 7.99 -3.99 -17.34
CA GLY A 229 7.11 -4.60 -18.36
C GLY A 229 5.63 -4.51 -17.98
N PRO A 230 5.20 -5.17 -16.89
CA PRO A 230 3.80 -5.12 -16.44
C PRO A 230 3.27 -3.70 -16.20
N VAL A 231 4.14 -2.76 -15.78
CA VAL A 231 3.75 -1.36 -15.61
C VAL A 231 3.56 -0.67 -16.97
N ALA A 232 4.45 -0.90 -17.93
CA ALA A 232 4.35 -0.34 -19.27
C ALA A 232 3.09 -0.83 -20.00
N ASP A 233 2.75 -2.12 -19.88
CA ASP A 233 1.55 -2.70 -20.50
C ASP A 233 0.28 -2.01 -19.97
N LEU A 234 0.17 -1.82 -18.66
CA LEU A 234 -0.97 -1.11 -18.06
C LEU A 234 -1.03 0.38 -18.43
N LEU A 235 0.12 1.04 -18.52
CA LEU A 235 0.16 2.44 -18.98
C LEU A 235 -0.23 2.56 -20.46
N ALA A 236 0.06 1.56 -21.29
CA ALA A 236 -0.40 1.52 -22.68
C ALA A 236 -1.93 1.43 -22.74
N ASP A 237 -2.55 0.60 -21.90
CA ASP A 237 -4.01 0.52 -21.80
C ASP A 237 -4.61 1.87 -21.36
N VAL A 238 -4.04 2.50 -20.33
CA VAL A 238 -4.45 3.84 -19.87
C VAL A 238 -4.28 4.90 -20.97
N SER A 239 -3.21 4.81 -21.77
CA SER A 239 -3.00 5.71 -22.90
C SER A 239 -4.09 5.54 -23.97
N GLY A 240 -4.52 4.30 -24.23
CA GLY A 240 -5.64 4.02 -25.13
C GLY A 240 -6.93 4.65 -24.65
N ASP A 241 -7.27 4.44 -23.37
CA ASP A 241 -8.43 5.05 -22.71
C ASP A 241 -8.37 6.59 -22.73
N LEU A 242 -7.18 7.17 -22.55
CA LEU A 242 -6.98 8.61 -22.61
C LEU A 242 -7.23 9.15 -24.02
N ASP A 243 -6.70 8.50 -25.05
CA ASP A 243 -6.88 8.91 -26.44
C ASP A 243 -8.35 8.84 -26.86
N GLU A 244 -9.06 7.79 -26.45
CA GLU A 244 -10.52 7.66 -26.64
C GLU A 244 -11.29 8.77 -25.94
N THR A 245 -10.96 9.04 -24.67
CA THR A 245 -11.58 10.11 -23.88
C THR A 245 -11.36 11.48 -24.51
N VAL A 246 -10.15 11.77 -24.99
CA VAL A 246 -9.83 13.03 -25.68
C VAL A 246 -10.64 13.17 -26.97
N ARG A 247 -10.76 12.10 -27.76
CA ARG A 247 -11.61 12.10 -28.98
C ARG A 247 -13.08 12.36 -28.62
N ALA A 248 -13.61 11.69 -27.60
CA ALA A 248 -14.98 11.86 -27.15
C ALA A 248 -15.26 13.29 -26.66
N LEU A 249 -14.36 13.87 -25.86
CA LEU A 249 -14.45 15.27 -25.40
C LEU A 249 -14.44 16.27 -26.56
N ARG A 250 -13.58 16.07 -27.56
CA ARG A 250 -13.55 16.92 -28.77
C ARG A 250 -14.83 16.77 -29.59
N ALA A 251 -15.39 15.57 -29.68
CA ALA A 251 -16.65 15.32 -30.39
C ALA A 251 -17.84 16.05 -29.74
N LEU A 252 -17.86 16.20 -28.41
CA LEU A 252 -18.86 16.99 -27.68
C LEU A 252 -18.88 18.48 -28.08
N GLN A 253 -17.78 19.01 -28.60
CA GLN A 253 -17.71 20.39 -29.09
C GLN A 253 -18.21 20.56 -30.53
N SER A 254 -18.54 19.47 -31.22
CA SER A 254 -18.96 19.52 -32.62
C SER A 254 -20.31 20.21 -32.79
N SER A 255 -20.50 20.94 -33.90
CA SER A 255 -21.82 21.45 -34.31
C SER A 255 -22.74 20.33 -34.83
N ASP A 256 -22.18 19.18 -35.21
CA ASP A 256 -22.89 17.98 -35.65
C ASP A 256 -23.49 17.23 -34.45
N GLU A 257 -24.81 17.03 -34.46
CA GLU A 257 -25.53 16.36 -33.37
C GLU A 257 -25.14 14.89 -33.21
N ALA A 258 -24.89 14.17 -34.32
CA ALA A 258 -24.51 12.77 -34.27
C ALA A 258 -23.15 12.60 -33.58
N LYS A 259 -22.18 13.47 -33.93
CA LYS A 259 -20.85 13.48 -33.30
C LYS A 259 -20.90 13.84 -31.82
N ARG A 260 -21.74 14.81 -31.43
CA ARG A 260 -21.93 15.12 -30.00
C ARG A 260 -22.50 13.94 -29.24
N ARG A 261 -23.49 13.24 -29.81
CA ARG A 261 -24.09 12.05 -29.19
C ARG A 261 -23.09 10.92 -28.99
N GLU A 262 -22.27 10.67 -30.02
CA GLU A 262 -21.16 9.71 -29.94
C GLU A 262 -20.14 10.09 -28.87
N GLY A 263 -19.73 11.37 -28.81
CA GLY A 263 -18.87 11.88 -27.76
C GLY A 263 -19.45 11.69 -26.36
N GLY A 264 -20.75 11.96 -26.19
CA GLY A 264 -21.45 11.73 -24.92
C GLY A 264 -21.42 10.27 -24.48
N ALA A 265 -21.68 9.34 -25.41
CA ALA A 265 -21.61 7.91 -25.13
C ALA A 265 -20.21 7.45 -24.74
N GLY A 266 -19.15 7.97 -25.39
CA GLY A 266 -17.77 7.65 -25.04
C GLY A 266 -17.38 8.12 -23.63
N ILE A 267 -17.82 9.31 -23.21
CA ILE A 267 -17.60 9.80 -21.84
C ILE A 267 -18.40 8.98 -20.83
N GLU A 268 -19.64 8.63 -21.15
CA GLU A 268 -20.45 7.79 -20.27
C GLU A 268 -19.82 6.41 -20.05
N ASP A 269 -19.25 5.79 -21.10
CA ASP A 269 -18.59 4.49 -21.00
C ASP A 269 -17.41 4.51 -20.02
N VAL A 270 -16.45 5.42 -20.19
CA VAL A 270 -15.26 5.48 -19.32
C VAL A 270 -15.65 5.78 -17.87
N LEU A 271 -16.67 6.62 -17.63
CA LEU A 271 -17.19 6.89 -16.28
C LEU A 271 -17.85 5.65 -15.67
N ARG A 272 -18.63 4.88 -16.45
CA ARG A 272 -19.26 3.64 -15.97
C ARG A 272 -18.22 2.57 -15.66
N ARG A 273 -17.20 2.41 -16.51
CA ARG A 273 -16.06 1.50 -16.26
C ARG A 273 -15.31 1.91 -15.00
N GLY A 274 -15.07 3.21 -14.80
CA GLY A 274 -14.48 3.76 -13.59
C GLY A 274 -15.28 3.45 -12.33
N ASN A 275 -16.61 3.67 -12.35
CA ASN A 275 -17.49 3.32 -11.23
C ASN A 275 -17.47 1.82 -10.92
N ALA A 276 -17.51 0.97 -11.94
CA ALA A 276 -17.43 -0.48 -11.76
C ALA A 276 -16.08 -0.92 -11.16
N GLY A 277 -14.98 -0.26 -11.56
CA GLY A 277 -13.65 -0.48 -10.97
C GLY A 277 -13.59 -0.05 -9.50
N GLN A 278 -14.13 1.12 -9.16
CA GLN A 278 -14.12 1.66 -7.80
C GLN A 278 -14.84 0.74 -6.81
N VAL A 279 -15.96 0.15 -7.19
CA VAL A 279 -16.72 -0.79 -6.35
C VAL A 279 -15.90 -2.04 -6.00
N ARG A 280 -14.86 -2.39 -6.76
CA ARG A 280 -14.02 -3.56 -6.49
C ARG A 280 -12.92 -3.29 -5.45
N VAL A 281 -12.65 -2.03 -5.11
CA VAL A 281 -11.63 -1.68 -4.13
C VAL A 281 -12.13 -2.08 -2.73
N PRO A 282 -11.42 -2.96 -2.00
CA PRO A 282 -11.86 -3.41 -0.68
C PRO A 282 -11.96 -2.24 0.32
N GLY A 283 -12.93 -2.32 1.22
CA GLY A 283 -13.05 -1.38 2.35
C GLY A 283 -11.98 -1.62 3.42
N LYS A 284 -12.03 -0.82 4.50
CA LYS A 284 -11.16 -1.03 5.68
C LYS A 284 -11.30 -2.48 6.17
N HIS A 285 -10.16 -3.13 6.45
CA HIS A 285 -10.01 -4.53 6.87
C HIS A 285 -10.02 -5.61 5.78
N GLY A 286 -9.90 -5.28 4.49
CA GLY A 286 -9.70 -6.28 3.43
C GLY A 286 -10.91 -7.20 3.20
N SER A 287 -12.04 -6.93 3.85
CA SER A 287 -13.32 -7.56 3.59
C SER A 287 -13.89 -7.12 2.24
N ALA A 288 -14.76 -7.97 1.65
CA ALA A 288 -15.50 -7.66 0.43
C ALA A 288 -16.08 -6.24 0.46
N PRO A 289 -16.18 -5.54 -0.69
CA PRO A 289 -16.71 -4.18 -0.75
C PRO A 289 -18.07 -4.11 -0.05
N ARG A 290 -18.09 -3.56 1.15
CA ARG A 290 -19.34 -3.30 1.87
C ARG A 290 -19.87 -1.99 1.33
N VAL A 291 -21.12 -2.05 0.85
CA VAL A 291 -21.85 -0.83 0.47
C VAL A 291 -22.08 -0.05 1.75
N TYR A 292 -21.51 1.15 1.81
CA TYR A 292 -21.72 2.10 2.89
C TYR A 292 -22.47 3.29 2.32
N ASP A 293 -23.34 3.88 3.13
CA ASP A 293 -23.99 5.15 2.82
C ASP A 293 -23.38 6.27 3.67
N VAL A 294 -23.48 7.50 3.16
CA VAL A 294 -22.84 8.67 3.76
C VAL A 294 -23.87 9.53 4.48
N VAL A 295 -23.61 9.82 5.76
CA VAL A 295 -24.30 10.88 6.51
C VAL A 295 -23.38 12.09 6.59
N ALA A 296 -23.79 13.16 5.94
CA ALA A 296 -23.04 14.38 5.72
C ALA A 296 -23.42 15.45 6.76
N VAL A 297 -22.51 15.77 7.68
CA VAL A 297 -22.76 16.60 8.87
C VAL A 297 -21.93 17.87 8.84
N LEU A 298 -22.58 19.01 8.99
CA LEU A 298 -21.90 20.29 9.15
C LEU A 298 -21.46 20.43 10.61
N ILE A 299 -20.18 20.76 10.80
CA ILE A 299 -19.59 21.01 12.11
C ILE A 299 -19.00 22.42 12.14
N ASP A 300 -19.15 23.08 13.28
CA ASP A 300 -18.44 24.34 13.54
C ASP A 300 -16.96 24.04 13.84
N ASP A 301 -16.06 24.96 13.49
CA ASP A 301 -14.64 24.88 13.84
C ASP A 301 -14.42 25.24 15.32
N GLN A 302 -14.87 24.37 16.23
CA GLN A 302 -14.76 24.52 17.67
C GLN A 302 -14.21 23.23 18.32
N PRO A 303 -13.38 23.34 19.38
CA PRO A 303 -12.91 22.17 20.11
C PRO A 303 -14.05 21.26 20.57
N GLY A 304 -13.89 19.94 20.35
CA GLY A 304 -14.82 18.92 20.83
C GLY A 304 -16.00 18.57 19.90
N GLN A 305 -16.18 19.27 18.78
CA GLN A 305 -17.27 18.95 17.85
C GLN A 305 -17.16 17.54 17.26
N LEU A 306 -15.96 17.13 16.85
CA LEU A 306 -15.71 15.75 16.38
C LEU A 306 -15.93 14.70 17.48
N ALA A 307 -15.56 15.01 18.73
CA ALA A 307 -15.81 14.10 19.83
C ALA A 307 -17.30 13.93 20.09
N ARG A 308 -18.07 15.03 20.02
CA ARG A 308 -19.52 15.04 20.22
C ARG A 308 -20.25 14.24 19.13
N ILE A 309 -19.94 14.44 17.86
CA ILE A 309 -20.61 13.73 16.76
C ILE A 309 -20.37 12.21 16.84
N PHE A 310 -19.15 11.77 17.20
CA PHE A 310 -18.85 10.36 17.41
C PHE A 310 -19.55 9.80 18.66
N ALA A 311 -19.60 10.56 19.76
CA ALA A 311 -20.33 10.15 20.95
C ALA A 311 -21.84 10.01 20.68
N ASP A 312 -22.42 10.93 19.89
CA ASP A 312 -23.84 10.91 19.53
C ASP A 312 -24.19 9.72 18.65
N ALA A 313 -23.31 9.35 17.70
CA ALA A 313 -23.46 8.13 16.90
C ALA A 313 -23.34 6.87 17.78
N GLY A 314 -22.35 6.82 18.68
CA GLY A 314 -22.17 5.71 19.62
C GLY A 314 -23.35 5.54 20.58
N ALA A 315 -23.97 6.63 21.03
CA ALA A 315 -25.12 6.60 21.93
C ALA A 315 -26.37 5.95 21.30
N VAL A 316 -26.46 5.88 19.97
CA VAL A 316 -27.53 5.18 19.25
C VAL A 316 -27.09 3.83 18.68
N GLY A 317 -25.92 3.35 19.09
CA GLY A 317 -25.38 2.05 18.68
C GLY A 317 -24.98 2.00 17.20
N VAL A 318 -24.71 3.15 16.57
CA VAL A 318 -24.27 3.21 15.17
C VAL A 318 -22.76 3.21 15.12
N ASN A 319 -22.19 2.20 14.46
CA ASN A 319 -20.76 2.17 14.16
C ASN A 319 -20.45 3.11 12.98
N ILE A 320 -19.38 3.89 13.09
CA ILE A 320 -18.87 4.74 12.01
C ILE A 320 -17.68 4.00 11.38
N GLU A 321 -17.82 3.65 10.11
CA GLU A 321 -16.86 2.83 9.37
C GLU A 321 -15.75 3.69 8.78
N ASP A 322 -16.12 4.88 8.30
CA ASP A 322 -15.16 5.87 7.83
C ASP A 322 -15.61 7.30 8.15
N VAL A 323 -14.63 8.19 8.21
CA VAL A 323 -14.84 9.61 8.40
C VAL A 323 -13.96 10.39 7.44
N ARG A 324 -14.57 11.32 6.71
CA ARG A 324 -13.87 12.29 5.88
C ARG A 324 -14.23 13.69 6.35
N ILE A 325 -13.20 14.52 6.53
CA ILE A 325 -13.37 15.92 6.92
C ILE A 325 -12.97 16.80 5.74
N GLU A 326 -13.94 17.50 5.18
CA GLU A 326 -13.75 18.48 4.13
C GLU A 326 -13.79 19.89 4.72
N HIS A 327 -12.86 20.73 4.28
CA HIS A 327 -12.83 22.14 4.65
C HIS A 327 -13.26 22.95 3.43
N ALA A 328 -14.29 23.78 3.59
CA ALA A 328 -14.64 24.78 2.58
C ALA A 328 -13.67 25.96 2.69
N THR A 329 -12.98 26.30 1.60
CA THR A 329 -12.05 27.42 1.56
C THR A 329 -12.79 28.73 1.89
N GLY A 330 -12.45 29.36 3.01
CA GLY A 330 -13.02 30.66 3.42
C GLY A 330 -14.23 30.62 4.35
N GLN A 331 -14.65 29.45 4.87
CA GLN A 331 -15.68 29.35 5.91
C GLN A 331 -15.14 28.64 7.16
N GLN A 332 -15.51 29.12 8.35
CA GLN A 332 -15.20 28.48 9.65
C GLN A 332 -16.15 27.29 9.95
N ALA A 333 -16.53 26.54 8.91
CA ALA A 333 -17.39 25.37 9.02
C ALA A 333 -16.74 24.20 8.27
N GLY A 334 -16.52 23.11 9.00
CA GLY A 334 -16.06 21.84 8.46
C GLY A 334 -17.25 20.97 8.04
N HIS A 335 -17.06 20.15 7.03
CA HIS A 335 -18.04 19.15 6.62
C HIS A 335 -17.49 17.76 6.94
N VAL A 336 -18.22 17.01 7.77
CA VAL A 336 -17.85 15.66 8.17
C VAL A 336 -18.78 14.67 7.50
N GLN A 337 -18.23 13.84 6.62
CA GLN A 337 -18.95 12.72 6.03
C GLN A 337 -18.68 11.47 6.87
N LEU A 338 -19.73 10.81 7.33
CA LEU A 338 -19.70 9.58 8.10
C LEU A 338 -20.20 8.42 7.23
N TRP A 339 -19.35 7.42 6.99
CA TRP A 339 -19.76 6.20 6.29
C TRP A 339 -20.30 5.21 7.31
N VAL A 340 -21.52 4.74 7.08
CA VAL A 340 -22.22 3.79 7.94
C VAL A 340 -22.91 2.72 7.10
N GLU A 341 -23.30 1.61 7.73
CA GLU A 341 -24.13 0.60 7.06
C GLU A 341 -25.45 1.24 6.59
N PRO A 342 -25.97 0.94 5.38
CA PRO A 342 -27.18 1.56 4.83
C PRO A 342 -28.40 1.53 5.77
N LYS A 343 -28.58 0.41 6.49
CA LYS A 343 -29.65 0.26 7.49
C LYS A 343 -29.53 1.20 8.69
N ALA A 344 -28.34 1.73 8.98
CA ALA A 344 -28.06 2.63 10.10
C ALA A 344 -28.29 4.10 9.74
N VAL A 345 -28.36 4.46 8.46
CA VAL A 345 -28.54 5.84 7.99
C VAL A 345 -29.79 6.51 8.57
N PRO A 346 -30.99 5.89 8.58
CA PRO A 346 -32.18 6.54 9.11
C PRO A 346 -32.06 6.82 10.61
N VAL A 347 -31.48 5.87 11.35
CA VAL A 347 -31.28 5.98 12.81
C VAL A 347 -30.29 7.10 13.11
N LEU A 348 -29.13 7.12 12.43
CA LEU A 348 -28.11 8.12 12.64
C LEU A 348 -28.59 9.52 12.24
N THR A 349 -29.27 9.65 11.10
CA THR A 349 -29.80 10.93 10.60
C THR A 349 -30.82 11.53 11.57
N SER A 350 -31.76 10.71 12.08
CA SER A 350 -32.72 11.17 13.09
C SER A 350 -32.01 11.59 14.36
N ALA A 351 -31.14 10.72 14.88
CA ALA A 351 -30.40 10.92 16.11
C ALA A 351 -29.55 12.19 16.11
N LEU A 352 -28.90 12.49 14.99
CA LEU A 352 -28.07 13.69 14.86
C LEU A 352 -28.94 14.95 14.72
N ARG A 353 -30.03 14.90 13.95
CA ARG A 353 -30.98 16.05 13.86
C ARG A 353 -31.60 16.38 15.22
N ASP A 354 -32.02 15.37 15.97
CA ASP A 354 -32.61 15.52 17.30
C ASP A 354 -31.63 16.15 18.30
N ARG A 355 -30.32 15.96 18.06
CA ARG A 355 -29.23 16.53 18.86
C ARG A 355 -28.69 17.86 18.31
N GLY A 356 -29.37 18.44 17.33
CA GLY A 356 -29.08 19.78 16.80
C GLY A 356 -27.98 19.83 15.74
N TRP A 357 -27.59 18.71 15.16
CA TRP A 357 -26.65 18.70 14.04
C TRP A 357 -27.31 19.14 12.74
N ALA A 358 -26.59 19.93 11.95
CA ALA A 358 -27.04 20.36 10.63
C ALA A 358 -26.68 19.30 9.56
N LEU A 359 -27.75 18.63 9.09
CA LEU A 359 -27.83 17.66 8.01
C LEU A 359 -27.56 18.24 6.61
N ARG A 360 -26.56 17.81 5.83
CA ARG A 360 -26.57 18.03 4.38
C ARG A 360 -27.26 16.85 3.69
N GLN A 361 -28.28 17.12 2.88
CA GLN A 361 -28.99 16.11 2.08
C GLN A 361 -28.17 15.69 0.86
#